data_AF-A0A380LT25-F1
#
_entry.id   AF-A0A380LT25-F1
#
_cell.length_a   1.000
_cell.length_b   1.000
_cell.length_c   1.000
_cell.angle_alpha   90.00
_cell.angle_beta   90.00
_cell.angle_gamma   90.00
#
_symmetry.space_group_name_H-M   'P 1'
#
loop_
_entity.id
_entity.type
_entity.pdbx_description
1 polymer ?
#
loop_
_entity_poly.entity_id
_entity_poly.type
_entity_poly.pdbx_seq_one_letter_code
_entity_poly.pdbx_strand_id
1 'polypeptide(L)'
;MSKHIKWRWASLAIALLIFWFSGRNASQSTLQSDSFLFLFPFLQEDTARFLIRKLAHFTIYMVLGFCVYRSFKEPQSKWAFGLSLILCFLYACSDEFHQFFIAGRSAQFTDVMIDTCGVLIGQTLSHISIKKWG
;
A
#
# COMPACT_ATOMS: atom_id res chain seq x y z
N MET A 1 15.49 -21.81 -4.00
CA MET A 1 15.01 -20.56 -4.64
C MET A 1 15.71 -19.38 -3.99
N SER A 2 16.30 -18.45 -4.75
CA SER A 2 17.03 -17.32 -4.14
C SER A 2 16.09 -16.52 -3.22
N LYS A 3 16.59 -16.07 -2.07
CA LYS A 3 15.77 -15.39 -1.05
C LYS A 3 15.01 -14.16 -1.61
N HIS A 4 15.47 -13.54 -2.70
CA HIS A 4 14.83 -12.38 -3.34
C HIS A 4 13.67 -12.75 -4.27
N ILE A 5 13.64 -13.96 -4.86
CA ILE A 5 12.57 -14.37 -5.78
C ILE A 5 11.21 -14.50 -5.07
N LYS A 6 11.18 -15.05 -3.86
CA LYS A 6 9.95 -15.12 -3.07
C LYS A 6 9.36 -13.74 -2.77
N TRP A 7 10.21 -12.73 -2.57
CA TRP A 7 9.77 -11.36 -2.31
C TRP A 7 9.22 -10.69 -3.56
N ARG A 8 9.72 -11.03 -4.76
CA ARG A 8 9.12 -10.58 -6.03
C ARG A 8 7.70 -11.11 -6.20
N TRP A 9 7.47 -12.39 -5.93
CA TRP A 9 6.14 -12.98 -5.97
C TRP A 9 5.21 -12.38 -4.92
N ALA A 10 5.71 -12.14 -3.70
CA ALA A 10 4.95 -11.44 -2.66
C ALA A 10 4.57 -10.02 -3.09
N SER A 11 5.51 -9.23 -3.62
CA SER A 11 5.23 -7.89 -4.15
C SER A 11 4.17 -7.90 -5.25
N LEU A 12 4.28 -8.85 -6.19
CA LEU A 12 3.31 -8.98 -7.27
C LEU A 12 1.92 -9.35 -6.72
N ALA A 13 1.84 -10.29 -5.78
CA ALA A 13 0.57 -10.67 -5.17
C ALA A 13 -0.09 -9.50 -4.43
N ILE A 14 0.69 -8.70 -3.69
CA ILE A 14 0.18 -7.50 -3.00
C ILE A 14 -0.27 -6.44 -4.00
N ALA A 15 0.48 -6.20 -5.09
CA ALA A 15 0.07 -5.27 -6.14
C ALA A 15 -1.23 -5.73 -6.81
N LEU A 16 -1.36 -7.02 -7.16
CA LEU A 16 -2.61 -7.54 -7.72
C LEU A 16 -3.78 -7.41 -6.75
N LEU A 17 -3.53 -7.59 -5.45
CA LEU A 17 -4.53 -7.40 -4.41
C LEU A 17 -4.98 -5.94 -4.31
N ILE A 18 -4.04 -4.99 -4.31
CA ILE A 18 -4.35 -3.54 -4.33
C ILE A 18 -5.19 -3.21 -5.56
N PHE A 19 -4.73 -3.61 -6.75
CA PHE A 19 -5.45 -3.35 -8.00
C PHE A 19 -6.89 -3.89 -7.97
N TRP A 20 -7.08 -5.08 -7.41
CA TRP A 20 -8.41 -5.69 -7.25
C TRP A 20 -9.31 -4.92 -6.27
N PHE A 21 -8.76 -4.43 -5.15
CA PHE A 21 -9.49 -3.56 -4.21
C PHE A 21 -9.82 -2.21 -4.82
N SER A 22 -8.89 -1.63 -5.57
CA SER A 22 -9.08 -0.34 -6.22
C SER A 22 -10.15 -0.40 -7.29
N GLY A 23 -10.32 -1.55 -7.96
CA GLY A 23 -11.41 -1.83 -8.91
C GLY A 23 -12.85 -1.75 -8.35
N ARG A 24 -13.02 -1.56 -7.03
CA ARG A 24 -14.34 -1.47 -6.37
C ARG A 24 -14.93 -0.06 -6.48
N ASN A 25 -16.21 0.02 -6.87
CA ASN A 25 -16.95 1.28 -6.88
C ASN A 25 -17.14 1.86 -5.47
N ALA A 26 -17.61 3.11 -5.40
CA ALA A 26 -17.72 3.82 -4.12
C ALA A 26 -18.68 3.16 -3.11
N SER A 27 -19.80 2.59 -3.56
CA SER A 27 -20.74 1.90 -2.68
C SER A 27 -20.15 0.60 -2.11
N GLN A 28 -19.50 -0.20 -2.95
CA GLN A 28 -18.81 -1.43 -2.52
C GLN A 28 -17.67 -1.13 -1.53
N SER A 29 -16.90 -0.06 -1.78
CA SER A 29 -15.86 0.42 -0.87
C SER A 29 -16.42 0.78 0.51
N THR A 30 -17.56 1.46 0.52
CA THR A 30 -18.24 1.88 1.74
C THR A 30 -18.71 0.67 2.55
N LEU A 31 -19.35 -0.30 1.90
CA LEU A 31 -19.80 -1.55 2.53
C LEU A 31 -18.64 -2.37 3.13
N GLN A 32 -17.47 -2.34 2.49
CA GLN A 32 -16.27 -2.96 3.05
C GLN A 32 -15.83 -2.28 4.35
N SER A 33 -15.86 -0.93 4.40
CA SER A 33 -15.55 -0.18 5.61
C SER A 33 -16.57 -0.41 6.73
N ASP A 34 -17.85 -0.65 6.41
CA ASP A 34 -18.92 -0.84 7.40
C ASP A 34 -18.65 -2.04 8.32
N SER A 35 -18.05 -3.10 7.78
CA SER A 35 -17.65 -4.30 8.55
C SER A 35 -16.62 -4.00 9.64
N PHE A 36 -15.93 -2.85 9.57
CA PHE A 36 -14.88 -2.44 10.51
C PHE A 36 -15.26 -1.25 11.38
N LEU A 37 -16.51 -0.75 11.32
CA LEU A 37 -16.96 0.38 12.15
C LEU A 37 -16.80 0.13 13.65
N PHE A 38 -16.87 -1.14 14.07
CA PHE A 38 -16.67 -1.54 15.47
C PHE A 38 -15.28 -1.16 16.04
N LEU A 39 -14.28 -0.91 15.19
CA LEU A 39 -12.95 -0.47 15.61
C LEU A 39 -12.93 0.98 16.12
N PHE A 40 -13.90 1.80 15.71
CA PHE A 40 -13.98 3.22 16.04
C PHE A 40 -15.38 3.61 16.56
N PRO A 41 -15.85 3.00 17.66
CA PRO A 41 -17.25 3.13 18.12
C PRO A 41 -17.60 4.54 18.62
N PHE A 42 -16.60 5.37 18.90
CA PHE A 42 -16.76 6.73 19.42
C PHE A 42 -16.73 7.80 18.31
N LEU A 43 -16.47 7.42 17.06
CA LEU A 43 -16.42 8.35 15.94
C LEU A 43 -17.73 8.34 15.15
N GLN A 44 -18.04 9.46 14.51
CA GLN A 44 -19.11 9.52 13.51
C GLN A 44 -18.81 8.54 12.37
N GLU A 45 -19.82 7.82 11.87
CA GLU A 45 -19.64 6.74 10.90
C GLU A 45 -18.85 7.16 9.65
N ASP A 46 -19.12 8.35 9.10
CA ASP A 46 -18.41 8.82 7.91
C ASP A 46 -16.93 9.09 8.17
N THR A 47 -16.60 9.63 9.35
CA THR A 47 -15.21 9.80 9.79
C THR A 47 -14.54 8.46 10.01
N ALA A 48 -15.23 7.51 10.65
CA ALA A 48 -14.73 6.16 10.85
C ALA A 48 -14.47 5.45 9.52
N ARG A 49 -15.42 5.46 8.57
CA ARG A 49 -15.28 4.91 7.21
C ARG A 49 -14.09 5.52 6.48
N PHE A 50 -13.94 6.84 6.57
CA PHE A 50 -12.82 7.55 5.96
C PHE A 50 -11.48 7.08 6.55
N LEU A 51 -11.35 7.04 7.88
CA LEU A 51 -10.14 6.58 8.55
C LEU A 51 -9.82 5.12 8.25
N ILE A 52 -10.81 4.22 8.31
CA ILE A 52 -10.66 2.80 7.98
C ILE A 52 -10.08 2.64 6.57
N ARG A 53 -10.64 3.37 5.59
CA ARG A 53 -10.15 3.32 4.21
C ARG A 53 -8.71 3.83 4.09
N LYS A 54 -8.41 5.01 4.64
CA LYS A 54 -7.03 5.57 4.58
C LYS A 54 -6.01 4.67 5.30
N LEU A 55 -6.39 4.06 6.42
CA LEU A 55 -5.54 3.11 7.15
C LEU A 55 -5.34 1.79 6.40
N ALA A 56 -6.38 1.29 5.72
CA ALA A 56 -6.26 0.08 4.91
C ALA A 56 -5.28 0.29 3.74
N HIS A 57 -5.42 1.40 3.02
CA HIS A 57 -4.52 1.85 1.96
C HIS A 57 -3.08 2.01 2.47
N PHE A 58 -2.89 2.81 3.51
CA PHE A 58 -1.59 2.97 4.16
C PHE A 58 -0.94 1.62 4.55
N THR A 59 -1.70 0.71 5.14
CA THR A 59 -1.20 -0.58 5.63
C THR A 59 -0.81 -1.51 4.48
N ILE A 60 -1.62 -1.61 3.43
CA ILE A 60 -1.32 -2.50 2.29
C ILE A 60 -0.12 -1.97 1.49
N TYR A 61 0.01 -0.65 1.33
CA TYR A 61 1.19 -0.02 0.72
C TYR A 61 2.45 -0.13 1.60
N MET A 62 2.30 -0.14 2.92
CA MET A 62 3.40 -0.47 3.84
C MET A 62 3.90 -1.91 3.63
N VAL A 63 3.00 -2.89 3.49
CA VAL A 63 3.39 -4.27 3.16
C VAL A 63 4.04 -4.34 1.78
N LEU A 64 3.49 -3.62 0.78
CA LEU A 64 4.07 -3.55 -0.55
C LEU A 64 5.52 -3.01 -0.51
N GLY A 65 5.75 -1.87 0.14
CA GLY A 65 7.09 -1.28 0.28
C GLY A 65 8.07 -2.19 0.99
N PHE A 66 7.62 -2.89 2.04
CA PHE A 66 8.43 -3.90 2.74
C PHE A 66 8.89 -5.03 1.81
N CYS A 67 7.97 -5.57 0.99
CA CYS A 67 8.24 -6.66 0.06
C CYS A 67 9.08 -6.21 -1.15
N VAL A 68 8.72 -5.09 -1.77
CA VAL A 68 9.39 -4.57 -2.98
C VAL A 68 10.87 -4.31 -2.68
N TYR A 69 11.17 -3.71 -1.54
CA TYR A 69 12.56 -3.49 -1.14
C TYR A 69 13.38 -4.79 -1.01
N ARG A 70 12.79 -5.87 -0.49
CA ARG A 70 13.46 -7.20 -0.36
C ARG A 70 13.53 -7.99 -1.67
N SER A 71 12.83 -7.52 -2.70
CA SER A 71 12.81 -8.14 -4.03
C SER A 71 14.09 -7.87 -4.84
N PHE A 72 14.84 -6.85 -4.44
CA PHE A 72 16.16 -6.52 -4.98
C PHE A 72 17.21 -7.53 -4.53
N LYS A 73 18.23 -7.75 -5.37
CA LYS A 73 19.35 -8.64 -5.05
C LYS A 73 20.21 -8.08 -3.91
N GLU A 74 20.41 -6.77 -3.91
CA GLU A 74 21.20 -6.02 -2.91
C GLU A 74 20.34 -4.94 -2.26
N PRO A 75 19.38 -5.32 -1.39
CA PRO A 75 18.44 -4.37 -0.81
C PRO A 75 19.16 -3.26 -0.03
N GLN A 76 20.27 -3.55 0.66
CA GLN A 76 20.98 -2.59 1.50
C GLN A 76 21.62 -1.39 0.75
N SER A 77 21.70 -1.45 -0.59
CA SER A 77 22.21 -0.35 -1.40
C SER A 77 21.28 0.87 -1.35
N LYS A 78 21.86 2.08 -1.33
CA LYS A 78 21.11 3.34 -1.46
C LYS A 78 20.30 3.38 -2.75
N TRP A 79 20.81 2.77 -3.82
CA TRP A 79 20.10 2.64 -5.10
C TRP A 79 18.83 1.80 -4.98
N ALA A 80 18.90 0.65 -4.29
CA ALA A 80 17.74 -0.20 -4.09
C ALA A 80 16.67 0.50 -3.24
N PHE A 81 17.09 1.28 -2.23
CA PHE A 81 16.17 2.08 -1.41
C PHE A 81 15.46 3.17 -2.24
N GLY A 82 16.20 3.96 -3.03
CA GLY A 82 15.59 4.99 -3.88
C GLY A 82 14.66 4.39 -4.94
N LEU A 83 15.10 3.32 -5.60
CA LEU A 83 14.33 2.70 -6.68
C LEU A 83 13.06 2.00 -6.18
N SER A 84 13.10 1.31 -5.04
CA SER A 84 11.88 0.70 -4.48
C SER A 84 10.83 1.75 -4.13
N LEU A 85 11.26 2.89 -3.59
CA LEU A 85 10.36 4.00 -3.26
C LEU A 85 9.73 4.58 -4.52
N ILE A 86 10.52 4.87 -5.55
CA ILE A 86 10.04 5.40 -6.83
C ILE A 86 9.05 4.43 -7.47
N LEU A 87 9.36 3.12 -7.50
CA LEU A 87 8.47 2.11 -8.07
C LEU A 87 7.12 2.06 -7.36
N CYS A 88 7.12 2.08 -6.03
CA CYS A 88 5.86 2.04 -5.27
C CYS A 88 5.10 3.37 -5.35
N PHE A 89 5.79 4.51 -5.42
CA PHE A 89 5.17 5.82 -5.67
C PHE A 89 4.48 5.87 -7.02
N LEU A 90 5.16 5.44 -8.10
CA LEU A 90 4.55 5.34 -9.42
C LEU A 90 3.37 4.37 -9.43
N TYR A 91 3.47 3.28 -8.67
CA TYR A 91 2.35 2.35 -8.50
C TYR A 91 1.15 3.01 -7.80
N ALA A 92 1.38 3.78 -6.72
CA ALA A 92 0.32 4.55 -6.05
C ALA A 92 -0.32 5.58 -6.98
N CYS A 93 0.46 6.29 -7.79
CA CYS A 93 -0.06 7.18 -8.83
C CYS A 93 -0.91 6.42 -9.86
N SER A 94 -0.47 5.22 -10.28
CA SER A 94 -1.21 4.41 -11.23
C SER A 94 -2.52 3.86 -10.66
N ASP A 95 -2.55 3.61 -9.35
CA ASP A 95 -3.72 3.15 -8.63
C ASP A 95 -4.79 4.25 -8.53
N GLU A 96 -4.40 5.46 -8.15
CA GLU A 96 -5.30 6.62 -8.13
C GLU A 96 -5.79 6.99 -9.54
N PHE A 97 -4.92 6.87 -10.54
CA PHE A 97 -5.31 7.03 -11.94
C PHE A 97 -6.32 5.96 -12.38
N HIS A 98 -6.16 4.70 -11.97
CA HIS A 98 -7.13 3.64 -12.22
C HIS A 98 -8.46 3.93 -11.52
N GLN A 99 -8.43 4.34 -10.25
CA GLN A 99 -9.63 4.70 -9.49
C GLN A 99 -10.42 5.85 -10.12
N PHE A 100 -9.75 6.80 -10.79
CA PHE A 100 -10.42 7.89 -11.51
C PHE A 100 -11.46 7.40 -12.53
N PHE A 101 -11.25 6.22 -13.14
CA PHE A 101 -12.19 5.66 -14.12
C PHE A 101 -13.34 4.87 -13.49
N ILE A 102 -13.40 4.79 -12.15
CA ILE A 102 -14.37 3.99 -11.42
C ILE A 102 -15.49 4.87 -10.92
N ALA A 103 -16.73 4.45 -11.17
CA ALA A 103 -17.93 5.20 -10.80
C ALA A 103 -17.97 5.56 -9.29
N GLY A 104 -18.11 6.85 -9.02
CA GLY A 104 -18.20 7.40 -7.66
C GLY A 104 -16.88 7.55 -6.92
N ARG A 105 -15.74 7.22 -7.55
CA ARG A 105 -14.41 7.45 -6.99
C ARG A 105 -13.83 8.77 -7.51
N SER A 106 -12.98 9.39 -6.69
CA SER A 106 -12.22 10.59 -7.05
C SER A 106 -10.74 10.27 -6.83
N ALA A 107 -9.88 10.58 -7.81
CA ALA A 107 -8.45 10.56 -7.57
C ALA A 107 -8.06 11.68 -6.58
N GLN A 108 -7.35 11.35 -5.52
CA GLN A 108 -6.87 12.33 -4.54
C GLN A 108 -5.34 12.26 -4.43
N PHE A 109 -4.69 13.41 -4.63
CA PHE A 109 -3.24 13.49 -4.39
C PHE A 109 -2.87 13.12 -2.95
N THR A 110 -3.77 13.37 -1.99
CA THR A 110 -3.58 12.99 -0.59
C THR A 110 -3.54 11.47 -0.39
N ASP A 111 -4.24 10.68 -1.22
CA ASP A 111 -4.16 9.21 -1.19
C ASP A 111 -2.77 8.74 -1.62
N VAL A 112 -2.24 9.27 -2.73
CA VAL A 112 -0.86 8.98 -3.17
C VAL A 112 0.15 9.29 -2.06
N MET A 113 -0.01 10.41 -1.36
CA MET A 113 0.89 10.78 -0.26
C MET A 113 0.81 9.79 0.92
N ILE A 114 -0.41 9.40 1.32
CA ILE A 114 -0.62 8.45 2.42
C ILE A 114 -0.03 7.08 2.05
N ASP A 115 -0.27 6.61 0.84
CA ASP A 115 0.27 5.34 0.33
C ASP A 115 1.80 5.36 0.29
N THR A 116 2.37 6.47 -0.18
CA THR A 116 3.84 6.65 -0.22
C THR A 116 4.44 6.70 1.18
N CYS A 117 3.76 7.30 2.17
CA CYS A 117 4.17 7.25 3.57
C CYS A 117 4.15 5.80 4.10
N GLY A 118 3.13 5.02 3.75
CA GLY A 118 3.07 3.59 4.06
C GLY A 118 4.28 2.85 3.50
N VAL A 119 4.56 3.03 2.21
CA VAL A 119 5.75 2.45 1.53
C VAL A 119 7.03 2.80 2.26
N LEU A 120 7.26 4.07 2.58
CA LEU A 120 8.46 4.55 3.27
C LEU A 120 8.67 3.83 4.60
N ILE A 121 7.61 3.69 5.39
CA ILE A 121 7.66 3.00 6.68
C ILE A 121 7.95 1.51 6.48
N GLY A 122 7.24 0.85 5.58
CA GLY A 122 7.44 -0.58 5.28
C GLY A 122 8.84 -0.88 4.79
N GLN A 123 9.35 -0.04 3.89
CA GLN A 123 10.70 -0.12 3.37
C GLN A 123 11.76 0.10 4.46
N THR A 124 11.55 1.08 5.36
CA THR A 124 12.46 1.35 6.48
C THR A 124 12.50 0.18 7.47
N LEU A 125 11.33 -0.37 7.84
CA LEU A 125 11.24 -1.58 8.66
C LEU A 125 11.97 -2.76 8.02
N SER A 126 11.83 -2.88 6.70
CA SER A 126 12.51 -3.90 5.92
C SER A 126 14.03 -3.74 5.96
N HIS A 127 14.54 -2.52 5.77
CA HIS A 127 15.95 -2.17 5.87
C HIS A 127 16.55 -2.52 7.24
N ILE A 128 15.89 -2.11 8.33
CA ILE A 128 16.32 -2.41 9.70
C ILE A 128 16.33 -3.92 9.93
N SER A 129 15.29 -4.63 9.49
CA SER A 129 15.18 -6.08 9.65
C SER A 129 16.26 -6.85 8.88
N ILE A 130 16.72 -6.34 7.74
CA ILE A 130 17.82 -6.97 6.99
C ILE A 130 19.15 -6.74 7.71
N LYS A 131 19.40 -5.55 8.26
CA LYS A 131 20.64 -5.27 9.00
C LYS A 131 20.76 -6.05 10.31
N LYS A 132 19.64 -6.30 10.98
CA LYS A 132 19.62 -6.99 12.28
C LYS A 132 19.78 -8.52 12.18
N TRP A 133 19.40 -9.11 11.04
CA TRP A 133 19.29 -10.57 10.87
C TRP A 133 19.92 -11.12 9.58
N GLY A 134 20.66 -10.29 8.85
CA GLY A 134 21.36 -10.64 7.61
C GLY A 134 22.85 -10.54 7.78
#